data_AF-B4MKY8-F1
#
_entry.id   AF-B4MKY8-F1
#
_cell.length_a   1.000
_cell.length_b   1.000
_cell.length_c   1.000
_cell.angle_alpha   90.00
_cell.angle_beta   90.00
_cell.angle_gamma   90.00
#
_symmetry.space_group_name_H-M   'P 1'
#
loop_
_entity.id
_entity.type
_entity.pdbx_description
1 polymer ?
#
loop_
_entity_poly.entity_id
_entity_poly.type
_entity_poly.pdbx_seq_one_letter_code
_entity_poly.pdbx_strand_id
1 'polypeptide(L)'
;MVKMESTEEQDRKLVLEFCHLLEKSKQLFNGLRDLPQYGHRQWQAYFGRTFDVYTKLWKFQQQHRLVLDSKYGLKRWQIGEIASKIGQLYYHYYLRTSETNYLNEAYQFYAAIRGRAYYSRAAKEDRPDLMVKKLRYYARFIVVCLLLKKMKLVRELVTELEKQIQEYTNTYEPEDHMEWSLVLEEIKGFIKAEAAVAVLHADSNPIILSHSGSGSRLSPLTTPPCERSPHMTLSLQEILIVGSACEQAKFSELTMDMFRMLQTLEREPTESATNPLSMSHGMHGHDASPAASRIPPYGVPGSKGYLENGRHYRDNPHKYLLYKPSISQLLVFLASGFKELPLGGALLLYMSADGCFSTTKHPEDYGYELGGLATSVKRDSVDGGGLSCRGKSYKENHCLYPGDLYPFTRRPMFIIIDSDNSFVFQHIPRYFGQPLVILMSPQDVPPAFQADVQHHGSLFTLFLHSPLTALCYICNVGDVPIHHWERCQTYVDRFITEASRLVTRCRIDEIEQGIGFIDSSYVQFFGDDFLRTLILRFVFCDVVLRLHRGFRGRHMRPRCEPQLPANELLEHPSLSHIIFQLASALDVRGHFSEGPECD
;
A
#
# COMPACT_ATOMS: atom_id res chain seq x y z
N MET A 1 -20.21 63.04 -3.32
CA MET A 1 -21.10 62.01 -3.91
C MET A 1 -20.27 60.77 -4.19
N VAL A 2 -20.30 59.79 -3.29
CA VAL A 2 -19.71 58.47 -3.55
C VAL A 2 -20.68 57.77 -4.48
N LYS A 3 -20.28 57.45 -5.72
CA LYS A 3 -21.08 56.61 -6.63
C LYS A 3 -21.28 55.26 -5.94
N MET A 4 -22.48 54.96 -5.45
CA MET A 4 -22.85 53.60 -5.08
C MET A 4 -22.80 52.77 -6.37
N GLU A 5 -21.95 51.74 -6.38
CA GLU A 5 -21.91 50.76 -7.47
C GLU A 5 -23.29 50.12 -7.63
N SER A 6 -23.74 49.97 -8.87
CA SER A 6 -25.02 49.31 -9.14
C SER A 6 -24.93 47.83 -8.76
N THR A 7 -26.01 47.27 -8.20
CA THR A 7 -26.06 45.86 -7.80
C THR A 7 -25.71 44.90 -8.94
N GLU A 8 -26.03 45.26 -10.18
CA GLU A 8 -25.69 44.47 -11.37
C GLU A 8 -24.18 44.46 -11.66
N GLU A 9 -23.49 45.58 -11.42
CA GLU A 9 -22.04 45.67 -11.59
C GLU A 9 -21.31 44.85 -10.51
N GLN A 10 -21.84 44.86 -9.29
CA GLN A 10 -21.35 44.01 -8.20
C GLN A 10 -21.55 42.52 -8.50
N ASP A 11 -22.74 42.11 -8.97
CA ASP A 11 -23.02 40.72 -9.36
C ASP A 11 -22.09 40.27 -10.51
N ARG A 12 -21.86 41.13 -11.50
CA ARG A 12 -20.95 40.84 -12.61
C ARG A 12 -19.52 40.62 -12.12
N LYS A 13 -19.03 41.44 -11.18
CA LYS A 13 -17.71 41.25 -10.57
C LYS A 13 -17.60 39.91 -9.83
N LEU A 14 -18.63 39.51 -9.09
CA LEU A 14 -18.66 38.22 -8.40
C LEU A 14 -18.57 37.04 -9.38
N VAL A 15 -19.28 37.12 -10.51
CA VAL A 15 -19.23 36.10 -11.56
C VAL A 15 -17.84 36.03 -12.20
N LEU A 16 -17.23 37.19 -12.51
CA LEU A 16 -15.87 37.24 -13.08
C LEU A 16 -14.82 36.66 -12.12
N GLU A 17 -14.92 36.97 -10.83
CA GLU A 17 -14.02 36.42 -9.81
C GLU A 17 -14.19 34.89 -9.67
N PHE A 18 -15.43 34.39 -9.70
CA PHE A 18 -15.67 32.94 -9.71
C PHE A 18 -15.04 32.26 -10.94
N CYS A 19 -15.21 32.83 -12.14
CA CYS A 19 -14.59 32.32 -13.36
C CYS A 19 -13.06 32.32 -13.26
N HIS A 20 -12.47 33.39 -12.74
CA HIS A 20 -11.03 33.50 -12.52
C HIS A 20 -10.51 32.42 -11.56
N LEU A 21 -11.17 32.25 -10.41
CA LEU A 21 -10.82 31.19 -9.46
C LEU A 21 -10.95 29.80 -10.06
N LEU A 22 -12.01 29.57 -10.85
CA LEU A 22 -12.24 28.28 -11.52
C LEU A 22 -11.14 27.96 -12.54
N GLU A 23 -10.78 28.91 -13.41
CA GLU A 23 -9.71 28.74 -14.41
C GLU A 23 -8.34 28.55 -13.75
N LYS A 24 -8.01 29.40 -12.77
CA LYS A 24 -6.77 29.31 -12.00
C LYS A 24 -6.64 27.98 -11.27
N SER A 25 -7.73 27.49 -10.67
CA SER A 25 -7.75 26.18 -10.00
C SER A 25 -7.44 25.04 -10.96
N LYS A 26 -8.00 25.07 -12.18
CA LYS A 26 -7.75 24.05 -13.22
C LYS A 26 -6.31 24.10 -13.73
N GLN A 27 -5.78 25.30 -13.95
CA GLN A 27 -4.39 25.48 -14.38
C GLN A 27 -3.42 24.89 -13.36
N LEU A 28 -3.59 25.23 -12.08
CA LEU A 28 -2.77 24.67 -11.00
C LEU A 28 -2.97 23.16 -10.86
N PHE A 29 -4.22 22.68 -10.93
CA PHE A 29 -4.49 21.24 -10.85
C PHE A 29 -3.75 20.45 -11.94
N ASN A 30 -3.76 20.95 -13.18
CA ASN A 30 -3.10 20.29 -14.30
C ASN A 30 -1.58 20.28 -14.13
N GLY A 31 -0.99 21.38 -13.65
CA GLY A 31 0.45 21.46 -13.39
C GLY A 31 0.96 20.52 -12.28
N LEU A 32 0.09 19.95 -11.44
CA LEU A 32 0.47 18.91 -10.48
C LEU A 32 0.96 17.62 -11.17
N ARG A 33 0.56 17.37 -12.43
CA ARG A 33 0.97 16.19 -13.20
C ARG A 33 2.44 16.25 -13.62
N ASP A 34 2.95 17.46 -13.85
CA ASP A 34 4.31 17.69 -14.34
C ASP A 34 5.34 17.71 -13.20
N LEU A 35 4.87 17.71 -11.95
CA LEU A 35 5.75 17.68 -10.78
C LEU A 35 6.34 16.29 -10.58
N PRO A 36 7.64 16.18 -10.25
CA PRO A 36 8.24 14.94 -9.83
C PRO A 36 7.41 14.26 -8.74
N GLN A 37 7.19 12.96 -8.92
CA GLN A 37 6.50 12.11 -7.95
C GLN A 37 7.45 11.63 -6.84
N TYR A 38 8.76 11.79 -7.04
CA TYR A 38 9.81 11.51 -6.06
C TYR A 38 10.30 12.80 -5.40
N GLY A 39 10.83 12.66 -4.19
CA GLY A 39 11.44 13.74 -3.43
C GLY A 39 10.44 14.56 -2.63
N HIS A 40 10.75 14.89 -1.38
CA HIS A 40 9.82 15.55 -0.45
C HIS A 40 9.59 17.04 -0.73
N ARG A 41 10.61 17.77 -1.19
CA ARG A 41 10.57 19.25 -1.16
C ARG A 41 10.00 19.91 -2.41
N GLN A 42 10.07 19.25 -3.56
CA GLN A 42 9.85 19.92 -4.85
C GLN A 42 8.37 20.21 -5.13
N TRP A 43 7.46 19.37 -4.63
CA TRP A 43 6.04 19.45 -4.95
C TRP A 43 5.21 20.20 -3.90
N GLN A 44 5.65 20.24 -2.64
CA GLN A 44 4.85 20.73 -1.50
C GLN A 44 4.33 22.16 -1.69
N ALA A 45 5.19 23.10 -2.07
CA ALA A 45 4.79 24.50 -2.24
C ALA A 45 3.77 24.68 -3.36
N TYR A 46 3.89 23.92 -4.45
CA TYR A 46 2.94 23.95 -5.55
C TYR A 46 1.59 23.34 -5.13
N PHE A 47 1.64 22.23 -4.39
CA PHE A 47 0.45 21.57 -3.85
C PHE A 47 -0.31 22.49 -2.89
N GLY A 48 0.40 23.16 -1.98
CA GLY A 48 -0.17 24.15 -1.05
C GLY A 48 -0.91 25.28 -1.77
N ARG A 49 -0.28 25.88 -2.80
CA ARG A 49 -0.93 26.91 -3.64
C ARG A 49 -2.19 26.38 -4.33
N THR A 50 -2.16 25.13 -4.80
CA THR A 50 -3.31 24.50 -5.45
C THR A 50 -4.47 24.31 -4.47
N PHE A 51 -4.19 23.80 -3.26
CA PHE A 51 -5.20 23.69 -2.18
C PHE A 51 -5.78 25.04 -1.78
N ASP A 52 -4.95 26.09 -1.66
CA ASP A 52 -5.41 27.43 -1.28
C ASP A 52 -6.43 27.97 -2.29
N VAL A 53 -6.15 27.83 -3.59
CA VAL A 53 -7.07 28.29 -4.65
C VAL A 53 -8.36 27.48 -4.66
N TYR A 54 -8.28 26.15 -4.52
CA TYR A 54 -9.49 25.32 -4.43
C TYR A 54 -10.32 25.60 -3.18
N THR A 55 -9.68 25.85 -2.04
CA THR A 55 -10.35 26.24 -0.78
C THR A 55 -11.07 27.57 -0.95
N LYS A 56 -10.40 28.56 -1.55
CA LYS A 56 -11.02 29.85 -1.88
C LYS A 56 -12.21 29.68 -2.82
N LEU A 57 -12.05 28.93 -3.91
CA LEU A 57 -13.13 28.63 -4.85
C LEU A 57 -14.33 27.95 -4.17
N TRP A 58 -14.06 26.98 -3.29
CA TRP A 58 -15.09 26.26 -2.55
C TRP A 58 -15.87 27.15 -1.58
N LYS A 59 -15.18 28.03 -0.84
CA LYS A 59 -15.82 29.02 0.04
C LYS A 59 -16.61 30.06 -0.77
N PHE A 60 -16.03 30.58 -1.84
CA PHE A 60 -16.64 31.61 -2.70
C PHE A 60 -17.98 31.16 -3.26
N GLN A 61 -18.06 29.93 -3.79
CA GLN A 61 -19.31 29.39 -4.33
C GLN A 61 -20.37 29.04 -3.26
N GLN A 62 -19.99 28.86 -2.00
CA GLN A 62 -20.95 28.73 -0.89
C GLN A 62 -21.52 30.10 -0.52
N GLN A 63 -20.65 31.10 -0.35
CA GLN A 63 -21.02 32.45 0.08
C GLN A 63 -21.87 33.19 -0.94
N HIS A 64 -21.56 33.05 -2.23
CA HIS A 64 -22.23 33.77 -3.33
C HIS A 64 -23.19 32.90 -4.14
N ARG A 65 -23.69 31.80 -3.55
CA ARG A 65 -24.50 30.78 -4.22
C ARG A 65 -25.65 31.36 -5.05
N LEU A 66 -26.45 32.25 -4.46
CA LEU A 66 -27.66 32.80 -5.07
C LEU A 66 -27.35 33.62 -6.33
N VAL A 67 -26.28 34.41 -6.29
CA VAL A 67 -25.82 35.21 -7.44
C VAL A 67 -25.28 34.29 -8.54
N LEU A 68 -24.48 33.29 -8.17
CA LEU A 68 -23.92 32.34 -9.14
C LEU A 68 -24.99 31.47 -9.81
N ASP A 69 -26.04 31.10 -9.09
CA ASP A 69 -27.17 30.35 -9.67
C ASP A 69 -27.95 31.22 -10.67
N SER A 70 -28.30 32.45 -10.30
CA SER A 70 -29.14 33.33 -11.12
C SER A 70 -28.41 34.03 -12.27
N LYS A 71 -27.16 34.44 -12.08
CA LYS A 71 -26.40 35.26 -13.06
C LYS A 71 -25.39 34.45 -13.87
N TYR A 72 -24.74 33.46 -13.25
CA TYR A 72 -23.78 32.58 -13.94
C TYR A 72 -24.43 31.29 -14.46
N GLY A 73 -25.54 30.85 -13.85
CA GLY A 73 -26.20 29.58 -14.19
C GLY A 73 -25.52 28.36 -13.57
N LEU A 74 -24.93 28.52 -12.37
CA LEU A 74 -24.16 27.48 -11.68
C LEU A 74 -24.99 26.21 -11.43
N LYS A 75 -24.64 25.13 -12.12
CA LYS A 75 -25.32 23.83 -12.00
C LYS A 75 -24.79 23.01 -10.84
N ARG A 76 -25.64 22.12 -10.31
CA ARG A 76 -25.28 21.19 -9.23
C ARG A 76 -24.08 20.30 -9.57
N TRP A 77 -23.99 19.83 -10.81
CA TRP A 77 -22.89 18.97 -11.23
C TRP A 77 -21.54 19.72 -11.28
N GLN A 78 -21.54 21.04 -11.50
CA GLN A 78 -20.32 21.86 -11.44
C GLN A 78 -19.79 21.95 -10.00
N ILE A 79 -20.69 22.05 -9.02
CA ILE A 79 -20.33 21.98 -7.59
C ILE A 79 -19.74 20.60 -7.28
N GLY A 80 -20.37 19.54 -7.80
CA GLY A 80 -19.87 18.17 -7.71
C GLY A 80 -18.47 18.01 -8.31
N GLU A 81 -18.18 18.66 -9.44
CA GLU A 81 -16.85 18.65 -10.06
C GLU A 81 -15.80 19.34 -9.19
N ILE A 82 -16.12 20.50 -8.59
CA ILE A 82 -15.22 21.18 -7.65
C ILE A 82 -14.94 20.28 -6.44
N ALA A 83 -15.99 19.70 -5.83
CA ALA A 83 -15.86 18.78 -4.71
C ALA A 83 -15.03 17.53 -5.08
N SER A 84 -15.26 16.96 -6.27
CA SER A 84 -14.52 15.78 -6.74
C SER A 84 -13.03 16.09 -6.93
N LYS A 85 -12.69 17.32 -7.34
CA LYS A 85 -11.30 17.77 -7.49
C LYS A 85 -10.62 18.01 -6.15
N ILE A 86 -11.33 18.55 -5.17
CA ILE A 86 -10.81 18.68 -3.80
C ILE A 86 -10.56 17.30 -3.19
N GLY A 87 -11.51 16.36 -3.33
CA GLY A 87 -11.31 14.98 -2.91
C GLY A 87 -10.10 14.33 -3.61
N GLN A 88 -9.90 14.62 -4.90
CA GLN A 88 -8.73 14.13 -5.65
C GLN A 88 -7.42 14.75 -5.12
N LEU A 89 -7.40 16.03 -4.74
CA LEU A 89 -6.23 16.65 -4.13
C LEU A 89 -5.86 16.00 -2.80
N TYR A 90 -6.85 15.73 -1.94
CA TYR A 90 -6.61 15.02 -0.68
C TYR A 90 -6.06 13.61 -0.91
N TYR A 91 -6.62 12.87 -1.86
CA TYR A 91 -6.11 11.56 -2.22
C TYR A 91 -4.68 11.61 -2.77
N HIS A 92 -4.37 12.54 -3.68
CA HIS A 92 -3.01 12.73 -4.19
C HIS A 92 -2.03 13.15 -3.09
N TYR A 93 -2.48 13.92 -2.10
CA TYR A 93 -1.67 14.31 -0.96
C TYR A 93 -1.39 13.11 -0.06
N TYR A 94 -2.39 12.27 0.22
CA TYR A 94 -2.20 10.97 0.89
C TYR A 94 -1.16 10.11 0.18
N LEU A 95 -1.21 9.97 -1.15
CA LEU A 95 -0.21 9.20 -1.90
C LEU A 95 1.23 9.74 -1.76
N ARG A 96 1.40 11.03 -1.43
CA ARG A 96 2.71 11.68 -1.26
C ARG A 96 3.15 11.80 0.20
N THR A 97 2.29 11.51 1.17
CA THR A 97 2.61 11.64 2.59
C THR A 97 2.39 10.36 3.38
N SER A 98 1.63 9.41 2.83
CA SER A 98 1.16 8.20 3.53
C SER A 98 0.31 8.47 4.78
N GLU A 99 -0.24 9.68 4.89
CA GLU A 99 -1.06 10.11 6.02
C GLU A 99 -2.55 9.82 5.79
N THR A 100 -3.08 8.85 6.51
CA THR A 100 -4.45 8.31 6.33
C THR A 100 -5.55 9.34 6.62
N ASN A 101 -5.24 10.42 7.34
CA ASN A 101 -6.18 11.51 7.57
C ASN A 101 -6.62 12.18 6.26
N TYR A 102 -5.70 12.38 5.31
CA TYR A 102 -6.05 12.94 4.00
C TYR A 102 -6.87 11.96 3.16
N LEU A 103 -6.67 10.65 3.33
CA LEU A 103 -7.53 9.65 2.71
C LEU A 103 -8.98 9.72 3.25
N ASN A 104 -9.14 9.95 4.56
CA ASN A 104 -10.45 10.20 5.17
C ASN A 104 -11.10 11.51 4.67
N GLU A 105 -10.32 12.57 4.47
CA GLU A 105 -10.82 13.81 3.87
C GLU A 105 -11.31 13.60 2.42
N ALA A 106 -10.55 12.86 1.61
CA ALA A 106 -10.98 12.48 0.26
C ALA A 106 -12.33 11.71 0.30
N TYR A 107 -12.46 10.78 1.25
CA TYR A 107 -13.70 10.04 1.48
C TYR A 107 -14.87 10.97 1.80
N GLN A 108 -14.70 11.95 2.70
CA GLN A 108 -15.76 12.88 3.08
C GLN A 108 -16.28 13.67 1.89
N PHE A 109 -15.39 14.18 1.02
CA PHE A 109 -15.80 14.88 -0.21
C PHE A 109 -16.57 13.96 -1.16
N TYR A 110 -16.11 12.74 -1.39
CA TYR A 110 -16.79 11.80 -2.28
C TYR A 110 -18.13 11.30 -1.73
N ALA A 111 -18.21 11.07 -0.42
CA ALA A 111 -19.46 10.74 0.28
C ALA A 111 -20.47 11.89 0.22
N ALA A 112 -20.01 13.14 0.37
CA ALA A 112 -20.87 14.31 0.23
C ALA A 112 -21.42 14.49 -1.19
N ILE A 113 -20.64 14.10 -2.21
CA ILE A 113 -21.10 14.12 -3.61
C ILE A 113 -22.26 13.15 -3.82
N ARG A 114 -22.13 11.91 -3.31
CA ARG A 114 -23.19 10.89 -3.34
C ARG A 114 -24.42 11.37 -2.56
N GLY A 115 -24.23 11.75 -1.30
CA GLY A 115 -25.33 12.13 -0.40
C GLY A 115 -26.13 13.35 -0.86
N ARG A 116 -25.51 14.29 -1.57
CA ARG A 116 -26.19 15.47 -2.15
C ARG A 116 -26.62 15.29 -3.59
N ALA A 117 -26.37 14.12 -4.18
CA ALA A 117 -26.74 13.77 -5.54
C ALA A 117 -26.37 14.85 -6.59
N TYR A 118 -25.14 15.38 -6.54
CA TYR A 118 -24.71 16.46 -7.44
C TYR A 118 -24.80 16.08 -8.93
N TYR A 119 -24.67 14.80 -9.26
CA TYR A 119 -24.75 14.26 -10.62
C TYR A 119 -26.14 13.70 -11.00
N SER A 120 -27.18 13.92 -10.20
CA SER A 120 -28.54 13.41 -10.46
C SER A 120 -29.16 13.87 -11.79
N ARG A 121 -28.76 15.05 -12.28
CA ARG A 121 -29.24 15.62 -13.55
C ARG A 121 -28.23 15.53 -14.69
N ALA A 122 -27.11 14.82 -14.50
CA ALA A 122 -26.03 14.76 -15.49
C ALA A 122 -26.49 14.23 -16.86
N ALA A 123 -27.28 13.16 -16.87
CA ALA A 123 -27.80 12.56 -18.11
C ALA A 123 -28.74 13.50 -18.89
N LYS A 124 -29.36 14.48 -18.23
CA LYS A 124 -30.28 15.44 -18.87
C LYS A 124 -29.56 16.58 -19.60
N GLU A 125 -28.26 16.72 -19.39
CA GLU A 125 -27.45 17.76 -20.03
C GLU A 125 -26.99 17.34 -21.44
N ASP A 126 -27.27 16.09 -21.85
CA ASP A 126 -26.88 15.50 -23.15
C ASP A 126 -25.41 15.73 -23.51
N ARG A 127 -24.54 15.45 -22.53
CA ARG A 127 -23.10 15.72 -22.61
C ARG A 127 -22.29 14.50 -22.20
N PRO A 128 -21.67 13.80 -23.17
CA PRO A 128 -20.90 12.59 -22.87
C PRO A 128 -19.70 12.87 -21.95
N ASP A 129 -19.05 14.03 -22.09
CA ASP A 129 -17.93 14.43 -21.23
C ASP A 129 -18.32 14.54 -19.75
N LEU A 130 -19.57 14.96 -19.47
CA LEU A 130 -20.09 15.03 -18.11
C LEU A 130 -20.32 13.64 -17.51
N MET A 131 -20.76 12.68 -18.30
CA MET A 131 -20.92 11.29 -17.87
C MET A 131 -19.57 10.65 -17.55
N VAL A 132 -18.56 10.87 -18.39
CA VAL A 132 -17.17 10.44 -18.11
C VAL A 132 -16.66 11.03 -16.79
N LYS A 133 -16.95 12.30 -16.49
CA LYS A 133 -16.60 12.90 -15.18
C LYS A 133 -17.29 12.18 -14.02
N LYS A 134 -18.55 11.79 -14.18
CA LYS A 134 -19.31 11.01 -13.18
C LYS A 134 -18.73 9.61 -12.98
N LEU A 135 -18.39 8.90 -14.05
CA LEU A 135 -17.75 7.57 -13.98
C LEU A 135 -16.39 7.64 -13.27
N ARG A 136 -15.56 8.63 -13.62
CA ARG A 136 -14.26 8.86 -12.94
C ARG A 136 -14.42 9.23 -11.47
N TYR A 137 -15.51 9.89 -11.08
CA TYR A 137 -15.83 10.14 -9.68
C TYR A 137 -16.08 8.81 -8.93
N TYR A 138 -16.93 7.94 -9.49
CA TYR A 138 -17.22 6.63 -8.90
C TYR A 138 -15.97 5.79 -8.75
N ALA A 139 -15.15 5.67 -9.80
CA ALA A 139 -13.89 4.93 -9.74
C ALA A 139 -12.98 5.42 -8.60
N ARG A 140 -12.79 6.75 -8.46
CA ARG A 140 -11.99 7.32 -7.35
C ARG A 140 -12.62 7.07 -5.98
N PHE A 141 -13.94 7.15 -5.88
CA PHE A 141 -14.61 6.90 -4.61
C PHE A 141 -14.46 5.44 -4.17
N ILE A 142 -14.55 4.50 -5.12
CA ILE A 142 -14.32 3.07 -4.88
C ILE A 142 -12.89 2.83 -4.38
N VAL A 143 -11.87 3.39 -5.04
CA VAL A 143 -10.46 3.27 -4.59
C VAL A 143 -10.30 3.75 -3.15
N VAL A 144 -10.82 4.93 -2.82
CA VAL A 144 -10.72 5.48 -1.45
C VAL A 144 -11.45 4.58 -0.45
N CYS A 145 -12.62 4.05 -0.80
CA CYS A 145 -13.35 3.13 0.08
C CYS A 145 -12.62 1.80 0.28
N LEU A 146 -11.97 1.26 -0.76
CA LEU A 146 -11.13 0.06 -0.67
C LEU A 146 -9.96 0.28 0.29
N LEU A 147 -9.22 1.39 0.15
CA LEU A 147 -8.09 1.72 1.02
C LEU A 147 -8.48 1.99 2.49
N LEU A 148 -9.73 2.42 2.72
CA LEU A 148 -10.33 2.58 4.06
C LEU A 148 -11.08 1.32 4.52
N LYS A 149 -11.02 0.22 3.76
CA LYS A 149 -11.68 -1.07 4.04
C LYS A 149 -13.20 -0.94 4.26
N LYS A 150 -13.86 0.03 3.61
CA LYS A 150 -15.32 0.22 3.66
C LYS A 150 -16.04 -0.69 2.66
N MET A 151 -15.82 -2.00 2.74
CA MET A 151 -16.21 -2.94 1.67
C MET A 151 -17.72 -3.02 1.42
N LYS A 152 -18.56 -2.77 2.43
CA LYS A 152 -20.02 -2.66 2.22
C LYS A 152 -20.35 -1.55 1.22
N LEU A 153 -19.78 -0.37 1.44
CA LEU A 153 -19.96 0.77 0.55
C LEU A 153 -19.30 0.53 -0.82
N VAL A 154 -18.16 -0.15 -0.87
CA VAL A 154 -17.54 -0.57 -2.14
C VAL A 154 -18.53 -1.38 -2.98
N ARG A 155 -19.18 -2.40 -2.41
CA ARG A 155 -20.18 -3.23 -3.12
C ARG A 155 -21.36 -2.42 -3.64
N GLU A 156 -21.87 -1.49 -2.84
CA GLU A 156 -22.92 -0.55 -3.27
C GLU A 156 -22.45 0.32 -4.45
N LEU A 157 -21.25 0.91 -4.34
CA LEU A 157 -20.70 1.81 -5.37
C LEU A 157 -20.39 1.08 -6.68
N VAL A 158 -19.96 -0.19 -6.64
CA VAL A 158 -19.73 -1.00 -7.83
C VAL A 158 -21.04 -1.24 -8.59
N THR A 159 -22.11 -1.57 -7.86
CA THR A 159 -23.45 -1.75 -8.44
C THR A 159 -23.96 -0.44 -9.07
N GLU A 160 -23.73 0.69 -8.39
CA GLU A 160 -24.06 2.02 -8.94
C GLU A 160 -23.22 2.34 -10.18
N LEU A 161 -21.91 2.06 -10.17
CA LEU A 161 -21.01 2.29 -11.30
C LEU A 161 -21.43 1.47 -12.53
N GLU A 162 -21.75 0.19 -12.35
CA GLU A 162 -22.23 -0.69 -13.43
C GLU A 162 -23.48 -0.11 -14.10
N LYS A 163 -24.46 0.33 -13.31
CA LYS A 163 -25.64 1.03 -13.84
C LYS A 163 -25.28 2.29 -14.62
N GLN A 164 -24.30 3.06 -14.14
CA GLN A 164 -23.87 4.29 -14.81
C GLN A 164 -23.09 4.04 -16.10
N ILE A 165 -22.30 2.98 -16.16
CA ILE A 165 -21.62 2.55 -17.39
C ILE A 165 -22.68 2.13 -18.42
N GLN A 166 -23.67 1.32 -18.03
CA GLN A 166 -24.74 0.90 -18.93
C GLN A 166 -25.53 2.10 -19.48
N GLU A 167 -25.87 3.07 -18.63
CA GLU A 167 -26.57 4.30 -19.05
C GLU A 167 -25.71 5.11 -20.02
N TYR A 168 -24.40 5.22 -19.77
CA TYR A 168 -23.46 5.90 -20.65
C TYR A 168 -23.33 5.21 -22.01
N THR A 169 -23.17 3.88 -22.02
CA THR A 169 -23.05 3.08 -23.25
C THR A 169 -24.32 3.14 -24.09
N ASN A 170 -25.49 2.95 -23.49
CA ASN A 170 -26.77 2.92 -24.21
C ASN A 170 -27.17 4.29 -24.77
N THR A 171 -26.74 5.38 -24.15
CA THR A 171 -27.14 6.73 -24.56
C THR A 171 -26.20 7.31 -25.61
N TYR A 172 -24.90 7.03 -25.51
CA TYR A 172 -23.88 7.74 -26.29
C TYR A 172 -23.06 6.86 -27.24
N GLU A 173 -23.19 5.53 -27.17
CA GLU A 173 -22.42 4.55 -27.96
C GLU A 173 -20.91 4.91 -28.09
N PRO A 174 -20.21 5.12 -26.95
CA PRO A 174 -18.88 5.70 -26.98
C PRO A 174 -17.79 4.67 -27.35
N GLU A 175 -16.71 5.15 -27.96
CA GLU A 175 -15.56 4.31 -28.34
C GLU A 175 -14.87 3.68 -27.10
N ASP A 176 -14.94 4.33 -25.94
CA ASP A 176 -14.29 3.91 -24.69
C ASP A 176 -15.14 2.93 -23.84
N HIS A 177 -16.29 2.45 -24.34
CA HIS A 177 -17.16 1.53 -23.57
C HIS A 177 -16.44 0.25 -23.11
N MET A 178 -15.53 -0.27 -23.93
CA MET A 178 -14.74 -1.45 -23.59
C MET A 178 -13.77 -1.16 -22.44
N GLU A 179 -13.15 0.02 -22.42
CA GLU A 179 -12.26 0.44 -21.32
C GLU A 179 -13.01 0.53 -20.00
N TRP A 180 -14.22 1.11 -20.00
CA TRP A 180 -15.06 1.17 -18.80
C TRP A 180 -15.54 -0.19 -18.32
N SER A 181 -15.84 -1.10 -19.26
CA SER A 181 -16.19 -2.48 -18.95
C SER A 181 -15.01 -3.21 -18.30
N LEU A 182 -13.80 -3.04 -18.83
CA LEU A 182 -12.57 -3.57 -18.23
C LEU A 182 -12.32 -3.01 -16.83
N VAL A 183 -12.53 -1.70 -16.61
CA VAL A 183 -12.42 -1.09 -15.28
C VAL A 183 -13.38 -1.74 -14.29
N LEU A 184 -14.62 -2.03 -14.69
CA LEU A 184 -15.60 -2.68 -13.82
C LEU A 184 -15.19 -4.13 -13.48
N GLU A 185 -14.73 -4.90 -14.46
CA GLU A 185 -14.26 -6.26 -14.25
C GLU A 185 -12.99 -6.32 -13.40
N GLU A 186 -12.07 -5.36 -13.56
CA GLU A 186 -10.91 -5.19 -12.68
C GLU A 186 -11.33 -4.98 -11.22
N ILE A 187 -12.33 -4.13 -10.96
CA ILE A 187 -12.84 -3.90 -9.60
C ILE A 187 -13.46 -5.17 -9.02
N LYS A 188 -14.31 -5.87 -9.81
CA LYS A 188 -14.97 -7.11 -9.37
C LYS A 188 -13.93 -8.20 -9.07
N GLY A 189 -12.94 -8.37 -9.95
CA GLY A 189 -11.82 -9.29 -9.77
C GLY A 189 -10.99 -8.94 -8.53
N PHE A 190 -10.72 -7.66 -8.29
CA PHE A 190 -9.99 -7.20 -7.11
C PHE A 190 -10.74 -7.51 -5.80
N ILE A 191 -12.05 -7.26 -5.74
CA ILE A 191 -12.87 -7.57 -4.55
C ILE A 191 -12.91 -9.08 -4.30
N LYS A 192 -13.04 -9.88 -5.37
CA LYS A 192 -13.00 -11.34 -5.26
C LYS A 192 -11.66 -11.82 -4.72
N ALA A 193 -10.55 -11.25 -5.20
CA ALA A 193 -9.21 -11.59 -4.77
C ALA A 193 -8.88 -11.19 -3.32
N GLU A 194 -9.51 -10.13 -2.80
CA GLU A 194 -9.36 -9.71 -1.41
C GLU A 194 -10.07 -10.67 -0.43
N ALA A 195 -11.20 -11.24 -0.84
CA ALA A 195 -12.01 -12.15 -0.03
C ALA A 195 -11.47 -13.59 0.03
N ALA A 196 -10.16 -13.76 0.21
CA ALA A 196 -9.51 -15.09 0.25
C ALA A 196 -10.04 -15.99 1.37
N VAL A 197 -10.43 -15.40 2.51
CA VAL A 197 -11.12 -16.07 3.62
C VAL A 197 -12.21 -15.13 4.11
N ALA A 198 -13.45 -15.61 4.17
CA ALA A 198 -14.57 -14.85 4.72
C ALA A 198 -14.72 -15.13 6.22
N VAL A 199 -14.85 -14.06 6.99
CA VAL A 199 -15.22 -14.18 8.40
C VAL A 199 -16.72 -13.99 8.52
N LEU A 200 -17.40 -14.92 9.20
CA LEU A 200 -18.85 -14.95 9.28
C LEU A 200 -19.33 -14.48 10.66
N HIS A 201 -20.41 -13.71 10.70
CA HIS A 201 -21.13 -13.41 11.93
C HIS A 201 -22.02 -14.61 12.35
N ALA A 202 -22.61 -14.55 13.54
CA ALA A 202 -23.42 -15.63 14.11
C ALA A 202 -24.65 -16.02 13.26
N ASP A 203 -25.09 -15.12 12.38
CA ASP A 203 -26.17 -15.30 11.40
C ASP A 203 -25.66 -15.73 10.02
N SER A 204 -24.41 -16.20 9.92
CA SER A 204 -23.74 -16.64 8.69
C SER A 204 -23.53 -15.54 7.64
N ASN A 205 -23.69 -14.27 8.01
CA ASN A 205 -23.39 -13.15 7.11
C ASN A 205 -21.88 -12.82 7.13
N PRO A 206 -21.24 -12.61 5.97
CA PRO A 206 -19.84 -12.23 5.92
C PRO A 206 -19.63 -10.83 6.50
N ILE A 207 -18.71 -10.71 7.44
CA ILE A 207 -18.30 -9.46 8.07
C ILE A 207 -16.94 -9.00 7.57
N ILE A 208 -16.77 -7.69 7.60
CA ILE A 208 -15.51 -7.04 7.24
C ILE A 208 -14.81 -6.75 8.56
N LEU A 209 -13.75 -7.50 8.83
CA LEU A 209 -12.92 -7.25 10.00
C LEU A 209 -12.35 -5.83 9.95
N SER A 210 -12.29 -5.17 11.11
CA SER A 210 -11.47 -3.95 11.25
C SER A 210 -10.02 -4.24 10.87
N HIS A 211 -9.24 -3.20 10.63
CA HIS A 211 -7.83 -3.39 10.29
C HIS A 211 -7.09 -4.13 11.41
N SER A 212 -7.37 -3.82 12.68
CA SER A 212 -6.90 -4.48 13.89
C SER A 212 -7.37 -5.93 14.00
N GLY A 213 -8.66 -6.20 13.78
CA GLY A 213 -9.22 -7.56 13.86
C GLY A 213 -8.67 -8.52 12.80
N SER A 214 -8.23 -7.99 11.66
CA SER A 214 -7.52 -8.76 10.62
C SER A 214 -5.99 -8.79 10.77
N GLY A 215 -5.44 -7.99 11.70
CA GLY A 215 -4.02 -7.74 11.82
C GLY A 215 -3.41 -6.92 10.66
N SER A 216 -4.20 -6.41 9.72
CA SER A 216 -3.70 -5.76 8.50
C SER A 216 -2.97 -4.42 8.71
N ARG A 217 -3.28 -3.67 9.78
CA ARG A 217 -2.59 -2.42 10.17
C ARG A 217 -2.09 -2.53 11.60
N LEU A 218 -1.04 -1.77 11.90
CA LEU A 218 -0.53 -1.70 13.26
C LEU A 218 -1.43 -0.83 14.14
N SER A 219 -1.79 -1.37 15.30
CA SER A 219 -2.42 -0.64 16.39
C SER A 219 -1.63 -0.87 17.67
N PRO A 220 -1.85 -0.08 18.73
CA PRO A 220 -1.21 -0.34 20.02
C PRO A 220 -1.46 -1.76 20.57
N LEU A 221 -2.55 -2.41 20.15
CA LEU A 221 -2.93 -3.76 20.58
C LEU A 221 -2.30 -4.85 19.70
N THR A 222 -2.08 -4.58 18.41
CA THR A 222 -1.52 -5.57 17.45
C THR A 222 -0.02 -5.41 17.23
N THR A 223 0.60 -4.35 17.77
CA THR A 223 2.04 -4.12 17.66
C THR A 223 2.80 -5.12 18.54
N PRO A 224 3.70 -5.95 17.99
CA PRO A 224 4.46 -6.90 18.77
C PRO A 224 5.27 -6.18 19.87
N PRO A 225 5.26 -6.68 21.12
CA PRO A 225 6.03 -6.07 22.20
C PRO A 225 7.54 -6.18 21.93
N CYS A 226 8.29 -5.18 22.37
CA CYS A 226 9.74 -5.16 22.25
C CYS A 226 10.36 -4.37 23.40
N GLU A 227 11.26 -5.01 24.14
CA GLU A 227 12.16 -4.32 25.05
C GLU A 227 13.29 -3.70 24.23
N ARG A 228 13.35 -2.36 24.20
CA ARG A 228 14.34 -1.67 23.36
C ARG A 228 15.75 -1.83 23.93
N SER A 229 16.68 -2.28 23.09
CA SER A 229 18.11 -2.26 23.41
C SER A 229 18.79 -1.04 22.78
N PRO A 230 19.97 -0.62 23.28
CA PRO A 230 20.76 0.46 22.66
C PRO A 230 21.15 0.20 21.20
N HIS A 231 21.14 -1.06 20.76
CA HIS A 231 21.46 -1.47 19.39
C HIS A 231 20.27 -1.31 18.43
N MET A 232 19.05 -1.12 18.95
CA MET A 232 17.86 -0.85 18.16
C MET A 232 17.82 0.62 17.72
N THR A 233 18.73 0.98 16.82
CA THR A 233 19.00 2.36 16.43
C THR A 233 18.21 2.82 15.21
N LEU A 234 17.57 1.90 14.48
CA LEU A 234 16.96 2.19 13.20
C LEU A 234 15.46 2.46 13.28
N SER A 235 14.98 3.19 12.29
CA SER A 235 13.59 3.57 12.11
C SER A 235 13.23 3.49 10.65
N LEU A 236 12.09 2.88 10.33
CA LEU A 236 11.62 2.87 8.95
C LEU A 236 11.14 4.27 8.59
N GLN A 237 11.68 4.81 7.49
CA GLN A 237 11.37 6.19 7.05
C GLN A 237 10.84 6.22 5.62
N GLU A 238 11.51 5.50 4.72
CA GLU A 238 11.17 5.46 3.30
C GLU A 238 10.87 4.03 2.87
N ILE A 239 9.83 3.87 2.05
CA ILE A 239 9.38 2.59 1.53
C ILE A 239 9.14 2.73 0.02
N LEU A 240 9.62 1.77 -0.76
CA LEU A 240 9.18 1.57 -2.14
C LEU A 240 8.38 0.28 -2.20
N ILE A 241 7.15 0.36 -2.70
CA ILE A 241 6.27 -0.78 -2.95
C ILE A 241 6.12 -0.90 -4.47
N VAL A 242 6.71 -1.95 -5.04
CA VAL A 242 6.75 -2.20 -6.48
C VAL A 242 5.88 -3.40 -6.82
N GLY A 243 4.94 -3.24 -7.75
CA GLY A 243 4.14 -4.32 -8.30
C GLY A 243 4.36 -4.43 -9.81
N SER A 244 5.05 -5.48 -10.23
CA SER A 244 5.36 -5.78 -11.63
C SER A 244 4.91 -7.19 -12.07
N ALA A 245 4.44 -8.03 -11.14
CA ALA A 245 3.95 -9.37 -11.44
C ALA A 245 2.86 -9.36 -12.54
N CYS A 246 2.94 -10.31 -13.47
CA CYS A 246 1.94 -10.45 -14.52
C CYS A 246 0.63 -11.02 -13.95
N GLU A 247 -0.49 -10.66 -14.58
CA GLU A 247 -1.81 -11.28 -14.40
C GLU A 247 -2.46 -11.20 -13.00
N GLN A 248 -1.80 -10.59 -12.03
CA GLN A 248 -2.37 -10.31 -10.71
C GLN A 248 -3.55 -9.33 -10.80
N ALA A 249 -4.62 -9.61 -10.04
CA ALA A 249 -5.75 -8.70 -9.91
C ALA A 249 -5.27 -7.30 -9.50
N LYS A 250 -5.72 -6.29 -10.23
CA LYS A 250 -5.34 -4.89 -10.02
C LYS A 250 -6.50 -3.96 -10.27
N PHE A 251 -6.48 -2.84 -9.56
CA PHE A 251 -7.42 -1.75 -9.80
C PHE A 251 -6.74 -0.42 -9.51
N SER A 252 -6.90 0.56 -10.39
CA SER A 252 -6.28 1.89 -10.26
C SER A 252 -4.75 1.84 -10.06
N GLU A 253 -4.06 1.01 -10.85
CA GLU A 253 -2.59 0.81 -10.77
C GLU A 253 -2.13 0.31 -9.39
N LEU A 254 -3.00 -0.36 -8.64
CA LEU A 254 -2.67 -1.03 -7.40
C LEU A 254 -2.96 -2.52 -7.56
N THR A 255 -1.91 -3.35 -7.50
CA THR A 255 -2.08 -4.80 -7.50
C THR A 255 -2.50 -5.30 -6.11
N MET A 256 -3.02 -6.53 -6.03
CA MET A 256 -3.42 -7.13 -4.75
C MET A 256 -2.28 -7.14 -3.71
N ASP A 257 -1.06 -7.45 -4.15
CA ASP A 257 0.11 -7.48 -3.28
C ASP A 257 0.53 -6.07 -2.82
N MET A 258 0.51 -5.09 -3.73
CA MET A 258 0.77 -3.70 -3.38
C MET A 258 -0.24 -3.21 -2.34
N PHE A 259 -1.52 -3.56 -2.51
CA PHE A 259 -2.58 -3.23 -1.56
C PHE A 259 -2.33 -3.86 -0.19
N ARG A 260 -2.05 -5.16 -0.13
CA ARG A 260 -1.75 -5.88 1.12
C ARG A 260 -0.55 -5.28 1.85
N MET A 261 0.53 -4.97 1.13
CA MET A 261 1.73 -4.36 1.72
C MET A 261 1.52 -2.91 2.14
N LEU A 262 0.76 -2.13 1.37
CA LEU A 262 0.38 -0.77 1.74
C LEU A 262 -0.36 -0.76 3.08
N GLN A 263 -1.34 -1.64 3.25
CA GLN A 263 -2.08 -1.80 4.51
C GLN A 263 -1.15 -2.21 5.66
N THR A 264 -0.27 -3.20 5.42
CA THR A 264 0.68 -3.71 6.42
C THR A 264 1.61 -2.63 6.98
N LEU A 265 1.92 -1.62 6.17
CA LEU A 265 2.86 -0.54 6.48
C LEU A 265 2.17 0.75 6.92
N GLU A 266 0.94 0.66 7.40
CA GLU A 266 0.16 1.76 7.97
C GLU A 266 -0.29 1.48 9.40
N ARG A 267 -0.35 2.55 10.21
CA ARG A 267 -0.99 2.52 11.53
C ARG A 267 -2.49 2.74 11.37
N GLU A 268 -3.26 2.17 12.30
CA GLU A 268 -4.67 2.53 12.43
C GLU A 268 -4.81 4.02 12.81
N PRO A 269 -5.76 4.76 12.20
CA PRO A 269 -6.09 6.10 12.65
C PRO A 269 -6.58 6.08 14.10
N THR A 270 -5.98 6.87 14.99
CA THR A 270 -6.45 7.01 16.37
C THR A 270 -7.78 7.77 16.41
N GLU A 271 -8.81 7.19 17.01
CA GLU A 271 -10.14 7.80 17.17
C GLU A 271 -10.13 9.11 17.99
N SER A 272 -9.03 9.46 18.66
CA SER A 272 -8.86 10.75 19.34
C SER A 272 -8.85 11.95 18.37
N ALA A 273 -8.62 11.72 17.07
CA ALA A 273 -8.87 12.72 16.03
C ALA A 273 -10.36 12.85 15.63
N THR A 274 -11.20 11.89 16.02
CA THR A 274 -12.64 11.83 15.76
C THR A 274 -13.47 12.07 17.02
N ASN A 275 -13.13 13.11 17.80
CA ASN A 275 -13.93 13.51 18.95
C ASN A 275 -15.32 14.00 18.46
N PRO A 276 -16.46 13.48 18.96
CA PRO A 276 -17.79 13.89 18.49
C PRO A 276 -18.14 15.36 18.79
N LEU A 277 -17.36 16.04 19.63
CA LEU A 277 -17.48 17.48 19.83
C LEU A 277 -16.92 18.30 18.66
N SER A 278 -16.12 17.71 17.76
CA SER A 278 -15.80 18.30 16.45
C SER A 278 -16.87 18.00 15.38
N MET A 279 -17.71 16.99 15.60
CA MET A 279 -18.79 16.56 14.69
C MET A 279 -20.01 17.50 14.68
N SER A 280 -20.14 18.38 15.69
CA SER A 280 -21.25 19.35 15.79
C SER A 280 -21.04 20.61 14.93
N HIS A 281 -19.79 20.95 14.59
CA HIS A 281 -19.48 22.08 13.70
C HIS A 281 -19.31 21.61 12.25
N GLY A 282 -20.42 21.11 11.70
CA GLY A 282 -20.55 20.88 10.27
C GLY A 282 -20.13 22.12 9.47
N MET A 283 -19.07 21.95 8.67
CA MET A 283 -18.78 22.76 7.47
C MET A 283 -18.41 24.25 7.65
N HIS A 284 -18.17 24.76 8.87
CA HIS A 284 -17.84 26.19 9.10
C HIS A 284 -16.52 26.46 9.86
N GLY A 285 -15.64 25.47 10.07
CA GLY A 285 -14.45 25.64 10.93
C GLY A 285 -13.08 25.21 10.39
N HIS A 286 -12.91 24.84 9.12
CA HIS A 286 -11.61 24.37 8.61
C HIS A 286 -10.86 25.49 7.89
N ASP A 287 -10.08 26.25 8.66
CA ASP A 287 -9.23 27.35 8.16
C ASP A 287 -7.75 26.96 7.97
N ALA A 288 -7.38 25.70 8.22
CA ALA A 288 -6.05 25.19 7.94
C ALA A 288 -6.01 24.53 6.56
N SER A 289 -5.57 25.28 5.55
CA SER A 289 -4.96 24.69 4.35
C SER A 289 -3.83 23.74 4.78
N PRO A 290 -3.49 22.67 4.04
CA PRO A 290 -2.23 21.95 4.25
C PRO A 290 -1.00 22.88 4.23
N ALA A 291 -1.14 24.07 3.62
CA ALA A 291 -0.16 25.15 3.66
C ALA A 291 -0.01 25.86 5.01
N ALA A 292 -0.90 25.64 5.99
CA ALA A 292 -0.75 26.11 7.37
C ALA A 292 0.21 25.23 8.18
N SER A 293 0.41 23.97 7.75
CA SER A 293 1.46 23.07 8.26
C SER A 293 2.83 23.41 7.66
N ARG A 294 3.23 24.69 7.68
CA ARG A 294 4.55 25.17 7.17
C ARG A 294 5.76 24.64 7.97
N ILE A 295 5.52 23.81 8.98
CA ILE A 295 6.58 23.17 9.74
C ILE A 295 6.79 21.79 9.11
N PRO A 296 7.93 21.54 8.45
CA PRO A 296 8.22 20.23 7.92
C PRO A 296 8.24 19.19 9.07
N PRO A 297 7.70 17.97 8.89
CA PRO A 297 7.95 16.87 9.82
C PRO A 297 9.43 16.46 9.84
N TYR A 298 10.14 16.82 8.76
CA TYR A 298 11.50 16.38 8.51
C TYR A 298 12.51 17.48 8.90
N GLY A 299 13.20 17.26 10.02
CA GLY A 299 14.57 17.76 10.20
C GLY A 299 14.82 18.89 11.20
N VAL A 300 14.05 19.02 12.28
CA VAL A 300 14.46 19.84 13.44
C VAL A 300 14.51 18.95 14.69
N PRO A 301 15.64 18.86 15.42
CA PRO A 301 15.66 18.27 16.75
C PRO A 301 14.69 19.04 17.64
N GLY A 302 13.54 18.44 17.97
CA GLY A 302 12.51 19.05 18.81
C GLY A 302 11.17 19.41 18.16
N SER A 303 10.85 18.91 16.95
CA SER A 303 9.48 19.02 16.45
C SER A 303 8.52 18.27 17.39
N LYS A 304 7.61 19.02 18.03
CA LYS A 304 6.68 18.53 19.05
C LYS A 304 5.65 17.58 18.41
N GLY A 305 6.02 16.30 18.28
CA GLY A 305 5.04 15.23 18.42
C GLY A 305 4.38 15.34 19.79
N TYR A 306 3.10 15.00 19.89
CA TYR A 306 2.42 14.92 21.18
C TYR A 306 3.20 13.97 22.09
N LEU A 307 3.81 14.50 23.15
CA LEU A 307 4.37 13.70 24.24
C LEU A 307 3.21 13.29 25.14
N GLU A 308 2.80 12.03 25.04
CA GLU A 308 2.05 11.36 26.09
C GLU A 308 2.95 10.24 26.64
N ASN A 309 3.31 10.32 27.92
CA ASN A 309 4.23 9.39 28.59
C ASN A 309 5.62 9.21 27.94
N GLY A 310 6.22 10.30 27.42
CA GLY A 310 7.56 10.24 26.81
C GLY A 310 7.62 9.55 25.45
N ARG A 311 6.47 9.23 24.83
CA ARG A 311 6.39 8.63 23.49
C ARG A 311 6.30 9.73 22.42
N HIS A 312 7.22 9.74 21.46
CA HIS A 312 6.98 10.40 20.18
C HIS A 312 6.08 9.48 19.35
N TYR A 313 4.82 9.87 19.11
CA TYR A 313 4.00 9.21 18.10
C TYR A 313 4.68 9.39 16.74
N ARG A 314 5.18 8.30 16.17
CA ARG A 314 5.75 8.27 14.81
C ARG A 314 4.61 8.29 13.79
N ASP A 315 4.68 9.24 12.87
CA ASP A 315 3.93 9.29 11.62
C ASP A 315 4.10 7.97 10.82
N ASN A 316 3.23 7.74 9.85
CA ASN A 316 3.42 6.60 8.94
C ASN A 316 4.71 6.81 8.13
N PRO A 317 5.51 5.76 7.89
CA PRO A 317 6.64 5.87 6.97
C PRO A 317 6.14 6.26 5.58
N HIS A 318 6.93 7.07 4.88
CA HIS A 318 6.62 7.54 3.55
C HIS A 318 6.72 6.39 2.54
N LYS A 319 5.80 6.34 1.58
CA LYS A 319 5.66 5.23 0.62
C LYS A 319 5.61 5.75 -0.80
N TYR A 320 6.44 5.17 -1.65
CA TYR A 320 6.33 5.26 -3.09
C TYR A 320 5.62 4.01 -3.62
N LEU A 321 4.56 4.20 -4.40
CA LEU A 321 3.84 3.12 -5.07
C LEU A 321 4.19 3.13 -6.55
N LEU A 322 4.83 2.05 -7.02
CA LEU A 322 5.28 1.93 -8.41
C LEU A 322 4.65 0.69 -9.05
N TYR A 323 3.63 0.91 -9.86
CA TYR A 323 3.06 -0.16 -10.69
C TYR A 323 3.80 -0.24 -12.00
N LYS A 324 4.40 -1.40 -12.27
CA LYS A 324 5.10 -1.67 -13.53
C LYS A 324 6.03 -0.50 -13.92
N PRO A 325 6.99 -0.09 -13.06
CA PRO A 325 7.95 0.96 -13.40
C PRO A 325 8.97 0.45 -14.42
N SER A 326 9.56 1.36 -15.19
CA SER A 326 10.82 1.06 -15.88
C SER A 326 11.97 0.96 -14.87
N ILE A 327 13.05 0.27 -15.24
CA ILE A 327 14.25 0.19 -14.38
C ILE A 327 14.79 1.58 -14.02
N SER A 328 14.83 2.52 -14.97
CA SER A 328 15.27 3.90 -14.72
C SER A 328 14.36 4.61 -13.72
N GLN A 329 13.05 4.42 -13.82
CA GLN A 329 12.11 5.00 -12.86
C GLN A 329 12.36 4.42 -11.46
N LEU A 330 12.49 3.09 -11.33
CA LEU A 330 12.78 2.45 -10.05
C LEU A 330 14.06 2.99 -9.40
N LEU A 331 15.16 3.08 -10.16
CA LEU A 331 16.44 3.57 -9.65
C LEU A 331 16.38 5.04 -9.21
N VAL A 332 15.63 5.90 -9.90
CA VAL A 332 15.45 7.30 -9.51
C VAL A 332 14.71 7.41 -8.18
N PHE A 333 13.67 6.61 -7.96
CA PHE A 333 12.94 6.59 -6.70
C PHE A 333 13.78 6.03 -5.55
N LEU A 334 14.56 4.96 -5.79
CA LEU A 334 15.51 4.43 -4.81
C LEU A 334 16.55 5.48 -4.42
N ALA A 335 17.13 6.18 -5.41
CA ALA A 335 18.09 7.25 -5.17
C ALA A 335 17.48 8.44 -4.41
N SER A 336 16.22 8.79 -4.70
CA SER A 336 15.52 9.84 -3.97
C SER A 336 15.29 9.46 -2.51
N GLY A 337 14.70 8.29 -2.24
CA GLY A 337 14.48 7.80 -0.88
C GLY A 337 15.79 7.70 -0.10
N PHE A 338 16.82 7.10 -0.70
CA PHE A 338 18.17 6.99 -0.12
C PHE A 338 18.77 8.36 0.26
N LYS A 339 18.62 9.37 -0.60
CA LYS A 339 19.14 10.72 -0.37
C LYS A 339 18.43 11.43 0.79
N GLU A 340 17.16 11.14 0.99
CA GLU A 340 16.30 11.82 1.96
C GLU A 340 16.26 11.14 3.34
N LEU A 341 16.86 9.95 3.48
CA LEU A 341 16.97 9.25 4.76
C LEU A 341 17.69 10.09 5.83
N PRO A 342 17.07 10.30 7.02
CA PRO A 342 17.76 10.88 8.16
C PRO A 342 18.78 9.91 8.79
N LEU A 343 19.57 10.41 9.73
CA LEU A 343 20.43 9.55 10.57
C LEU A 343 19.54 8.55 11.34
N GLY A 344 19.87 7.26 11.30
CA GLY A 344 19.03 6.19 11.86
C GLY A 344 17.78 5.87 11.03
N GLY A 345 17.63 6.45 9.84
CA GLY A 345 16.58 6.08 8.88
C GLY A 345 16.94 4.84 8.07
N ALA A 346 15.96 3.97 7.85
CA ALA A 346 16.05 2.79 7.01
C ALA A 346 15.14 2.93 5.78
N LEU A 347 15.59 2.37 4.66
CA LEU A 347 14.83 2.22 3.41
C LEU A 347 14.31 0.79 3.29
N LEU A 348 13.01 0.63 3.05
CA LEU A 348 12.41 -0.65 2.69
C LEU A 348 12.14 -0.70 1.19
N LEU A 349 12.62 -1.73 0.50
CA LEU A 349 12.19 -2.08 -0.86
C LEU A 349 11.34 -3.35 -0.79
N TYR A 350 10.07 -3.24 -1.15
CA TYR A 350 9.20 -4.37 -1.45
C TYR A 350 8.97 -4.46 -2.96
N MET A 351 9.20 -5.64 -3.55
CA MET A 351 8.97 -5.87 -4.97
C MET A 351 8.30 -7.23 -5.21
N SER A 352 7.09 -7.20 -5.79
CA SER A 352 6.38 -8.37 -6.33
C SER A 352 6.48 -8.36 -7.86
N ALA A 353 7.18 -9.34 -8.42
CA ALA A 353 7.54 -9.37 -9.84
C ALA A 353 7.86 -10.78 -10.35
N ASP A 354 7.66 -11.00 -11.64
CA ASP A 354 8.06 -12.26 -12.29
C ASP A 354 9.59 -12.32 -12.43
N GLY A 355 10.16 -13.51 -12.29
CA GLY A 355 11.59 -13.75 -12.40
C GLY A 355 12.10 -13.67 -13.84
N CYS A 356 13.24 -13.01 -14.01
CA CYS A 356 14.06 -13.10 -15.23
C CYS A 356 15.19 -14.09 -14.98
N PHE A 357 15.07 -15.31 -15.50
CA PHE A 357 16.06 -16.37 -15.30
C PHE A 357 17.25 -16.27 -16.27
N SER A 358 18.43 -16.65 -15.78
CA SER A 358 19.64 -16.76 -16.61
C SER A 358 19.89 -18.19 -17.08
N THR A 359 20.52 -18.33 -18.25
CA THR A 359 20.98 -19.62 -18.79
C THR A 359 22.45 -19.94 -18.45
N THR A 360 23.14 -19.06 -17.72
CA THR A 360 24.56 -19.21 -17.38
C THR A 360 24.77 -20.35 -16.37
N LYS A 361 25.56 -21.37 -16.75
CA LYS A 361 25.81 -22.57 -15.90
C LYS A 361 26.83 -22.34 -14.79
N HIS A 362 27.79 -21.46 -15.01
CA HIS A 362 28.86 -21.13 -14.06
C HIS A 362 28.93 -19.60 -13.91
N PRO A 363 28.12 -19.02 -13.03
CA PRO A 363 28.15 -17.58 -12.80
C PRO A 363 29.43 -17.19 -12.08
N GLU A 364 30.22 -16.29 -12.67
CA GLU A 364 31.35 -15.62 -12.03
C GLU A 364 30.88 -14.36 -11.30
N ASP A 365 29.87 -13.69 -11.86
CA ASP A 365 29.26 -12.49 -11.31
C ASP A 365 27.82 -12.77 -10.87
N TYR A 366 27.68 -13.23 -9.63
CA TYR A 366 26.38 -13.50 -9.00
C TYR A 366 25.43 -12.29 -9.00
N GLY A 367 25.97 -11.07 -9.13
CA GLY A 367 25.16 -9.86 -9.13
C GLY A 367 24.29 -9.70 -10.37
N TYR A 368 24.68 -10.29 -11.49
CA TYR A 368 24.04 -10.06 -12.78
C TYR A 368 23.91 -11.30 -13.67
N GLU A 369 24.60 -12.40 -13.36
CA GLU A 369 24.59 -13.63 -14.18
C GLU A 369 23.59 -14.68 -13.68
N LEU A 370 22.97 -14.48 -12.52
CA LEU A 370 21.87 -15.30 -12.04
C LEU A 370 20.48 -14.83 -12.53
N GLY A 371 20.43 -13.72 -13.26
CA GLY A 371 19.18 -13.07 -13.63
C GLY A 371 18.69 -12.10 -12.56
N GLY A 372 17.40 -11.78 -12.58
CA GLY A 372 16.81 -10.77 -11.70
C GLY A 372 15.29 -10.78 -11.76
N LEU A 373 14.68 -9.60 -11.65
CA LEU A 373 13.23 -9.41 -11.61
C LEU A 373 12.74 -8.55 -12.76
N ALA A 374 11.64 -8.96 -13.39
CA ALA A 374 11.04 -8.19 -14.47
C ALA A 374 10.59 -6.80 -13.98
N THR A 375 11.00 -5.80 -14.72
CA THR A 375 10.45 -4.44 -14.67
C THR A 375 9.59 -4.23 -15.92
N SER A 376 8.79 -3.18 -15.93
CA SER A 376 7.93 -2.93 -17.09
C SER A 376 8.69 -2.29 -18.23
N VAL A 377 8.56 -2.90 -19.40
CA VAL A 377 8.34 -2.18 -20.64
C VAL A 377 7.18 -2.87 -21.34
N LYS A 378 6.35 -2.09 -22.04
CA LYS A 378 5.36 -2.65 -22.97
C LYS A 378 6.04 -3.78 -23.72
N ARG A 379 5.47 -4.98 -23.72
CA ARG A 379 5.75 -5.92 -24.80
C ARG A 379 5.27 -5.21 -26.06
N ASP A 380 6.11 -4.36 -26.65
CA ASP A 380 5.87 -3.85 -27.99
C ASP A 380 5.93 -5.09 -28.87
N SER A 381 4.74 -5.69 -29.00
CA SER A 381 4.43 -6.87 -29.81
C SER A 381 4.32 -6.44 -31.27
N VAL A 382 5.14 -5.46 -31.66
CA VAL A 382 5.23 -4.85 -32.97
C VAL A 382 6.71 -4.72 -33.31
N ASP A 383 7.43 -5.82 -33.18
CA ASP A 383 8.44 -6.17 -34.17
C ASP A 383 8.45 -7.68 -34.32
N GLY A 384 7.61 -8.16 -35.25
CA GLY A 384 7.85 -9.38 -36.01
C GLY A 384 9.10 -9.24 -36.87
N GLY A 385 10.23 -8.91 -36.24
CA GLY A 385 11.53 -8.67 -36.82
C GLY A 385 12.56 -9.39 -35.98
N GLY A 386 12.80 -10.66 -36.34
CA GLY A 386 13.93 -11.41 -35.80
C GLY A 386 15.24 -10.71 -36.11
N LEU A 387 15.70 -9.85 -35.21
CA LEU A 387 17.12 -9.69 -34.96
C LEU A 387 17.52 -10.81 -34.01
N SER A 388 17.58 -12.00 -34.61
CA SER A 388 18.47 -13.06 -34.18
C SER A 388 19.89 -12.49 -34.15
N CYS A 389 20.26 -11.82 -33.06
CA CYS A 389 21.64 -11.66 -32.64
C CYS A 389 22.15 -13.02 -32.17
N ARG A 390 22.32 -13.93 -33.14
CA ARG A 390 23.12 -15.13 -33.00
C ARG A 390 24.50 -14.72 -32.48
N GLY A 391 24.77 -15.01 -31.21
CA GLY A 391 26.15 -15.15 -30.71
C GLY A 391 26.62 -14.24 -29.58
N LYS A 392 25.80 -13.35 -28.99
CA LYS A 392 26.19 -12.62 -27.76
C LYS A 392 25.04 -12.55 -26.75
N SER A 393 25.26 -13.12 -25.57
CA SER A 393 24.33 -13.12 -24.43
C SER A 393 24.26 -11.73 -23.81
N TYR A 394 23.41 -10.86 -24.36
CA TYR A 394 23.11 -9.57 -23.71
C TYR A 394 22.17 -9.80 -22.52
N LYS A 395 22.43 -9.14 -21.39
CA LYS A 395 21.57 -9.15 -20.20
C LYS A 395 20.25 -8.42 -20.53
N GLU A 396 19.13 -8.89 -19.98
CA GLU A 396 17.81 -8.27 -20.14
C GLU A 396 17.84 -6.82 -19.62
N ASN A 397 17.39 -5.87 -20.44
CA ASN A 397 17.46 -4.43 -20.14
C ASN A 397 16.31 -3.98 -19.22
N HIS A 398 15.22 -4.75 -19.19
CA HIS A 398 14.03 -4.46 -18.38
C HIS A 398 13.97 -5.34 -17.15
N CYS A 399 15.11 -5.49 -16.47
CA CYS A 399 15.29 -6.34 -15.32
C CYS A 399 15.99 -5.58 -14.20
N LEU A 400 15.54 -5.75 -12.96
CA LEU A 400 16.28 -5.38 -11.76
C LEU A 400 17.17 -6.56 -11.36
N TYR A 401 18.48 -6.39 -11.46
CA TYR A 401 19.46 -7.36 -10.98
C TYR A 401 19.86 -7.08 -9.54
N PRO A 402 20.30 -8.09 -8.75
CA PRO A 402 20.88 -7.87 -7.44
C PRO A 402 22.02 -6.82 -7.44
N GLY A 403 22.83 -6.82 -8.50
CA GLY A 403 23.91 -5.88 -8.72
C GLY A 403 23.50 -4.41 -8.77
N ASP A 404 22.30 -4.11 -9.26
CA ASP A 404 21.76 -2.75 -9.33
C ASP A 404 21.48 -2.17 -7.94
N LEU A 405 21.36 -3.03 -6.92
CA LEU A 405 21.11 -2.63 -5.54
C LEU A 405 22.39 -2.30 -4.76
N TYR A 406 23.56 -2.68 -5.26
CA TYR A 406 24.85 -2.47 -4.56
C TYR A 406 25.06 -1.02 -4.14
N PRO A 407 24.75 0.00 -4.97
CA PRO A 407 24.93 1.40 -4.57
C PRO A 407 24.16 1.78 -3.30
N PHE A 408 22.96 1.22 -3.13
CA PHE A 408 22.01 1.56 -2.07
C PHE A 408 22.30 0.86 -0.73
N THR A 409 23.14 -0.18 -0.72
CA THR A 409 23.64 -0.83 0.51
C THR A 409 24.60 0.04 1.33
N ARG A 410 24.85 1.29 0.91
CA ARG A 410 25.57 2.33 1.68
C ARG A 410 24.75 2.95 2.81
N ARG A 411 23.47 2.59 2.93
CA ARG A 411 22.57 2.96 4.03
C ARG A 411 21.84 1.71 4.53
N PRO A 412 21.28 1.74 5.76
CA PRO A 412 20.47 0.65 6.25
C PRO A 412 19.30 0.35 5.30
N MET A 413 19.26 -0.88 4.78
CA MET A 413 18.29 -1.29 3.77
C MET A 413 17.60 -2.59 4.19
N PHE A 414 16.28 -2.62 4.09
CA PHE A 414 15.46 -3.81 4.28
C PHE A 414 14.82 -4.14 2.93
N ILE A 415 14.90 -5.39 2.49
CA ILE A 415 14.45 -5.81 1.16
C ILE A 415 13.47 -6.97 1.32
N ILE A 416 12.37 -6.93 0.58
CA ILE A 416 11.41 -8.02 0.48
C ILE A 416 11.17 -8.27 -1.01
N ILE A 417 11.59 -9.43 -1.49
CA ILE A 417 11.42 -9.86 -2.88
C ILE A 417 10.41 -11.00 -2.93
N ASP A 418 9.32 -10.77 -3.65
CA ASP A 418 8.27 -11.75 -3.92
C ASP A 418 8.31 -12.11 -5.41
N SER A 419 8.97 -13.24 -5.70
CA SER A 419 9.27 -13.71 -7.06
C SER A 419 9.72 -15.17 -7.06
N ASP A 420 9.44 -15.88 -8.14
CA ASP A 420 9.99 -17.21 -8.44
C ASP A 420 11.52 -17.19 -8.68
N ASN A 421 12.12 -16.02 -8.90
CA ASN A 421 13.58 -15.86 -8.96
C ASN A 421 14.14 -15.06 -7.76
N SER A 422 13.40 -14.95 -6.65
CA SER A 422 13.80 -14.13 -5.48
C SER A 422 15.14 -14.55 -4.85
N PHE A 423 15.48 -15.83 -4.90
CA PHE A 423 16.66 -16.40 -4.24
C PHE A 423 17.99 -15.80 -4.71
N VAL A 424 18.05 -15.21 -5.92
CA VAL A 424 19.30 -14.63 -6.45
C VAL A 424 19.77 -13.42 -5.64
N PHE A 425 18.87 -12.76 -4.92
CA PHE A 425 19.17 -11.61 -4.06
C PHE A 425 19.92 -11.98 -2.78
N GLN A 426 20.01 -13.28 -2.43
CA GLN A 426 20.84 -13.75 -1.31
C GLN A 426 22.34 -13.47 -1.51
N HIS A 427 22.76 -13.21 -2.76
CA HIS A 427 24.16 -12.98 -3.11
C HIS A 427 24.58 -11.51 -3.07
N ILE A 428 23.73 -10.60 -2.58
CA ILE A 428 24.10 -9.19 -2.43
C ILE A 428 25.24 -9.07 -1.39
N PRO A 429 26.42 -8.58 -1.79
CA PRO A 429 27.58 -8.46 -0.92
C PRO A 429 27.44 -7.28 0.05
N ARG A 430 27.99 -7.42 1.25
CA ARG A 430 27.96 -6.39 2.30
C ARG A 430 29.15 -5.43 2.23
N TYR A 431 29.38 -4.81 1.07
CA TYR A 431 30.58 -3.98 0.84
C TYR A 431 30.75 -2.81 1.81
N PHE A 432 29.67 -2.24 2.34
CA PHE A 432 29.72 -1.03 3.17
C PHE A 432 29.45 -1.26 4.66
N GLY A 433 29.25 -2.53 5.07
CA GLY A 433 28.99 -2.88 6.47
C GLY A 433 27.74 -2.25 7.09
N GLN A 434 26.82 -1.70 6.27
CA GLN A 434 25.54 -1.20 6.77
C GLN A 434 24.56 -2.35 6.99
N PRO A 435 23.60 -2.19 7.93
CA PRO A 435 22.58 -3.20 8.17
C PRO A 435 21.78 -3.51 6.90
N LEU A 436 21.71 -4.80 6.58
CA LEU A 436 20.98 -5.32 5.42
C LEU A 436 20.22 -6.58 5.84
N VAL A 437 18.91 -6.59 5.61
CA VAL A 437 18.07 -7.80 5.73
C VAL A 437 17.28 -7.94 4.44
N ILE A 438 17.30 -9.13 3.85
CA ILE A 438 16.59 -9.49 2.63
C ILE A 438 15.68 -10.67 2.96
N LEU A 439 14.38 -10.51 2.75
CA LEU A 439 13.38 -11.57 2.84
C LEU A 439 12.97 -11.96 1.42
N MET A 440 12.99 -13.25 1.11
CA MET A 440 12.73 -13.79 -0.22
C MET A 440 11.59 -14.80 -0.13
N SER A 441 10.62 -14.69 -1.04
CA SER A 441 9.52 -15.64 -1.17
C SER A 441 10.03 -17.05 -1.49
N PRO A 442 9.19 -18.09 -1.30
CA PRO A 442 9.39 -19.37 -1.98
C PRO A 442 9.55 -19.17 -3.49
N GLN A 443 10.35 -20.03 -4.10
CA GLN A 443 10.52 -20.11 -5.56
C GLN A 443 9.28 -20.75 -6.21
N ASP A 444 8.72 -21.78 -5.57
CA ASP A 444 7.52 -22.45 -6.05
C ASP A 444 6.46 -22.53 -4.94
N VAL A 445 5.21 -22.65 -5.37
CA VAL A 445 4.09 -23.06 -4.51
C VAL A 445 3.54 -24.41 -5.00
N PRO A 446 2.94 -25.23 -4.12
CA PRO A 446 2.36 -26.51 -4.52
C PRO A 446 1.34 -26.34 -5.66
N PRO A 447 1.25 -27.28 -6.60
CA PRO A 447 0.39 -27.15 -7.79
C PRO A 447 -1.07 -26.83 -7.48
N ALA A 448 -1.59 -27.30 -6.33
CA ALA A 448 -2.93 -27.02 -5.85
C ALA A 448 -3.22 -25.52 -5.64
N PHE A 449 -2.19 -24.69 -5.45
CA PHE A 449 -2.33 -23.25 -5.17
C PHE A 449 -1.83 -22.36 -6.33
N GLN A 450 -1.19 -22.91 -7.36
CA GLN A 450 -0.52 -22.12 -8.41
C GLN A 450 -1.48 -21.20 -9.19
N ALA A 451 -2.63 -21.72 -9.63
CA ALA A 451 -3.59 -20.96 -10.44
C ALA A 451 -4.22 -19.80 -9.66
N ASP A 452 -4.52 -20.01 -8.39
CA ASP A 452 -5.14 -18.98 -7.55
C ASP A 452 -4.13 -17.89 -7.15
N VAL A 453 -2.89 -18.27 -6.84
CA VAL A 453 -1.81 -17.32 -6.46
C VAL A 453 -1.47 -16.34 -7.58
N GLN A 454 -1.52 -16.77 -8.84
CA GLN A 454 -1.26 -15.89 -10.00
C GLN A 454 -2.26 -14.71 -10.07
N HIS A 455 -3.54 -14.96 -9.77
CA HIS A 455 -4.57 -13.92 -9.86
C HIS A 455 -4.91 -13.23 -8.52
N HIS A 456 -4.84 -13.95 -7.40
CA HIS A 456 -5.31 -13.49 -6.08
C HIS A 456 -4.20 -12.89 -5.21
N GLY A 457 -2.98 -12.77 -5.74
CA GLY A 457 -1.82 -12.26 -5.02
C GLY A 457 -0.96 -13.36 -4.41
N SER A 458 0.27 -13.01 -4.08
CA SER A 458 1.26 -13.95 -3.57
C SER A 458 0.87 -14.49 -2.20
N LEU A 459 1.09 -15.80 -2.02
CA LEU A 459 0.98 -16.46 -0.72
C LEU A 459 1.98 -15.87 0.29
N PHE A 460 3.20 -15.54 -0.15
CA PHE A 460 4.22 -14.96 0.72
C PHE A 460 3.78 -13.60 1.26
N THR A 461 3.29 -12.73 0.37
CA THR A 461 2.71 -11.44 0.77
C THR A 461 1.46 -11.60 1.63
N LEU A 462 0.63 -12.62 1.39
CA LEU A 462 -0.51 -12.92 2.25
C LEU A 462 -0.07 -13.26 3.69
N PHE A 463 1.00 -14.06 3.87
CA PHE A 463 1.57 -14.32 5.19
C PHE A 463 2.12 -13.06 5.87
N LEU A 464 2.82 -12.20 5.11
CA LEU A 464 3.33 -10.93 5.64
C LEU A 464 2.22 -9.94 5.98
N HIS A 465 1.05 -10.04 5.34
CA HIS A 465 -0.10 -9.17 5.56
C HIS A 465 -1.04 -9.65 6.67
N SER A 466 -1.43 -10.93 6.63
CA SER A 466 -2.33 -11.55 7.61
C SER A 466 -1.99 -13.05 7.76
N PRO A 467 -1.18 -13.41 8.76
CA PRO A 467 -0.72 -14.78 8.96
C PRO A 467 -1.86 -15.80 9.14
N LEU A 468 -2.95 -15.41 9.80
CA LEU A 468 -4.11 -16.28 10.00
C LEU A 468 -4.86 -16.54 8.69
N THR A 469 -5.11 -15.51 7.88
CA THR A 469 -5.72 -15.67 6.55
C THR A 469 -4.87 -16.60 5.68
N ALA A 470 -3.55 -16.43 5.68
CA ALA A 470 -2.64 -17.27 4.91
C ALA A 470 -2.69 -18.74 5.35
N LEU A 471 -2.70 -19.00 6.67
CA LEU A 471 -2.81 -20.35 7.22
C LEU A 471 -4.15 -21.00 6.85
N CYS A 472 -5.26 -20.28 7.03
CA CYS A 472 -6.58 -20.75 6.61
C CYS A 472 -6.61 -21.08 5.11
N TYR A 473 -6.04 -20.20 4.28
CA TYR A 473 -5.97 -20.38 2.84
C TYR A 473 -5.23 -21.67 2.42
N ILE A 474 -4.03 -21.92 2.95
CA ILE A 474 -3.28 -23.15 2.61
C ILE A 474 -3.88 -24.43 3.20
N CYS A 475 -4.76 -24.30 4.20
CA CYS A 475 -5.52 -25.41 4.77
C CYS A 475 -6.92 -25.56 4.15
N ASN A 476 -7.24 -24.80 3.09
CA ASN A 476 -8.53 -24.80 2.41
C ASN A 476 -9.73 -24.46 3.33
N VAL A 477 -9.52 -23.53 4.27
CA VAL A 477 -10.56 -22.99 5.15
C VAL A 477 -11.05 -21.68 4.56
N GLY A 478 -12.22 -21.71 3.90
CA GLY A 478 -12.81 -20.54 3.24
C GLY A 478 -13.62 -19.64 4.16
N ASP A 479 -14.32 -20.23 5.14
CA ASP A 479 -15.26 -19.51 6.01
C ASP A 479 -14.95 -19.78 7.49
N VAL A 480 -14.85 -18.73 8.30
CA VAL A 480 -14.58 -18.84 9.75
C VAL A 480 -15.54 -17.96 10.56
N PRO A 481 -16.30 -18.49 11.52
CA PRO A 481 -17.11 -17.67 12.42
C PRO A 481 -16.26 -16.68 13.23
N ILE A 482 -16.74 -15.46 13.48
CA ILE A 482 -15.97 -14.37 14.13
C ILE A 482 -15.38 -14.77 15.49
N HIS A 483 -16.14 -15.39 16.37
CA HIS A 483 -15.62 -15.82 17.67
C HIS A 483 -14.53 -16.87 17.54
N HIS A 484 -14.62 -17.71 16.50
CA HIS A 484 -13.60 -18.70 16.20
C HIS A 484 -12.36 -18.06 15.59
N TRP A 485 -12.54 -17.07 14.71
CA TRP A 485 -11.47 -16.24 14.17
C TRP A 485 -10.70 -15.52 15.28
N GLU A 486 -11.40 -14.82 16.18
CA GLU A 486 -10.80 -14.11 17.32
C GLU A 486 -9.99 -15.07 18.21
N ARG A 487 -10.54 -16.26 18.50
CA ARG A 487 -9.82 -17.31 19.22
C ARG A 487 -8.56 -17.74 18.48
N CYS A 488 -8.64 -17.99 17.17
CA CYS A 488 -7.49 -18.39 16.36
C CYS A 488 -6.42 -17.30 16.30
N GLN A 489 -6.84 -16.04 16.22
CA GLN A 489 -5.95 -14.88 16.24
C GLN A 489 -5.12 -14.83 17.53
N THR A 490 -5.68 -15.22 18.69
CA THR A 490 -4.91 -15.28 19.94
C THR A 490 -3.71 -16.25 19.87
N TYR A 491 -3.79 -17.33 19.09
CA TYR A 491 -2.64 -18.23 18.89
C TYR A 491 -1.58 -17.58 18.00
N VAL A 492 -1.96 -16.80 17.00
CA VAL A 492 -1.04 -16.01 16.20
C VAL A 492 -0.34 -14.97 17.07
N ASP A 493 -1.07 -14.24 17.92
CA ASP A 493 -0.47 -13.25 18.82
C ASP A 493 0.48 -13.89 19.83
N ARG A 494 0.14 -15.09 20.35
CA ARG A 494 1.03 -15.90 21.19
C ARG A 494 2.29 -16.33 20.44
N PHE A 495 2.15 -16.77 19.19
CA PHE A 495 3.30 -17.11 18.35
C PHE A 495 4.22 -15.90 18.17
N ILE A 496 3.67 -14.76 17.77
CA ILE A 496 4.42 -13.53 17.51
C ILE A 496 5.14 -13.06 18.79
N THR A 497 4.48 -13.16 19.94
CA THR A 497 5.08 -12.85 21.24
C THR A 497 6.24 -13.78 21.57
N GLU A 498 6.06 -15.10 21.39
CA GLU A 498 7.10 -16.08 21.67
C GLU A 498 8.27 -15.95 20.70
N ALA A 499 8.01 -15.79 19.40
CA ALA A 499 9.04 -15.53 18.39
C ALA A 499 9.81 -14.24 18.68
N SER A 500 9.13 -13.17 19.13
CA SER A 500 9.78 -11.92 19.55
C SER A 500 10.76 -12.17 20.68
N ARG A 501 10.32 -12.91 21.71
CA ARG A 501 11.16 -13.29 22.84
C ARG A 501 12.35 -14.15 22.41
N LEU A 502 12.18 -15.06 21.45
CA LEU A 502 13.28 -15.87 20.90
C LEU A 502 14.30 -15.01 20.15
N VAL A 503 13.86 -14.06 19.34
CA VAL A 503 14.74 -13.12 18.63
C VAL A 503 15.52 -12.22 19.59
N THR A 504 14.90 -11.75 20.68
CA THR A 504 15.54 -10.84 21.65
C THR A 504 16.33 -11.56 22.75
N ARG A 505 16.39 -12.90 22.75
CA ARG A 505 17.13 -13.68 23.77
C ARG A 505 18.65 -13.53 23.66
N CYS A 506 19.19 -13.10 22.53
CA CYS A 506 20.62 -12.86 22.36
C CYS A 506 21.12 -11.88 23.42
N ARG A 507 22.25 -12.20 24.06
CA ARG A 507 22.85 -11.26 25.02
C ARG A 507 23.47 -10.11 24.25
N ILE A 508 23.33 -8.90 24.78
CA ILE A 508 23.92 -7.68 24.18
C ILE A 508 25.43 -7.87 23.95
N ASP A 509 26.14 -8.39 24.95
CA ASP A 509 27.59 -8.64 24.88
C ASP A 509 27.97 -9.61 23.74
N GLU A 510 27.10 -10.58 23.43
CA GLU A 510 27.32 -11.54 22.33
C GLU A 510 27.13 -10.89 20.95
N ILE A 511 26.19 -9.95 20.85
CA ILE A 511 25.96 -9.17 19.63
C ILE A 511 27.16 -8.24 19.36
N GLU A 512 27.68 -7.58 20.40
CA GLU A 512 28.86 -6.70 20.28
C GLU A 512 30.13 -7.45 19.89
N GLN A 513 30.29 -8.69 20.38
CA GLN A 513 31.41 -9.56 20.06
C GLN A 513 31.23 -10.32 18.73
N GLY A 514 30.07 -10.18 18.05
CA GLY A 514 29.76 -10.88 16.80
C GLY A 514 29.57 -12.39 16.96
N ILE A 515 29.33 -12.88 18.19
CA ILE A 515 29.13 -14.30 18.53
C ILE A 515 27.66 -14.66 18.75
N GLY A 516 26.75 -13.68 18.67
CA GLY A 516 25.31 -13.90 18.77
C GLY A 516 24.81 -14.83 17.66
N PHE A 517 23.85 -15.68 18.00
CA PHE A 517 23.26 -16.62 17.03
C PHE A 517 22.40 -15.93 15.96
N ILE A 518 22.05 -14.66 16.15
CA ILE A 518 21.35 -13.83 15.19
C ILE A 518 22.25 -12.67 14.75
N ASP A 519 22.23 -12.35 13.45
CA ASP A 519 22.98 -11.22 12.90
C ASP A 519 22.50 -9.89 13.49
N SER A 520 23.44 -8.99 13.78
CA SER A 520 23.16 -7.69 14.39
C SER A 520 22.26 -6.80 13.54
N SER A 521 22.17 -7.04 12.22
CA SER A 521 21.26 -6.34 11.31
C SER A 521 19.80 -6.56 11.72
N TYR A 522 19.42 -7.78 12.09
CA TYR A 522 18.07 -8.08 12.57
C TYR A 522 17.75 -7.26 13.82
N VAL A 523 18.66 -7.23 14.80
CA VAL A 523 18.50 -6.49 16.06
C VAL A 523 18.32 -4.99 15.80
N GLN A 524 19.12 -4.42 14.90
CA GLN A 524 19.04 -3.00 14.56
C GLN A 524 17.68 -2.62 13.95
N PHE A 525 17.13 -3.44 13.07
CA PHE A 525 15.80 -3.22 12.48
C PHE A 525 14.64 -3.57 13.44
N PHE A 526 14.84 -4.50 14.38
CA PHE A 526 13.80 -4.99 15.29
C PHE A 526 13.23 -3.91 16.23
N GLY A 527 13.95 -2.80 16.41
CA GLY A 527 13.47 -1.64 17.16
C GLY A 527 12.26 -0.95 16.53
N ASP A 528 12.13 -1.01 15.22
CA ASP A 528 11.02 -0.42 14.47
C ASP A 528 9.81 -1.35 14.43
N ASP A 529 8.62 -0.81 14.71
CA ASP A 529 7.39 -1.61 14.84
C ASP A 529 7.02 -2.33 13.53
N PHE A 530 7.20 -1.69 12.38
CA PHE A 530 6.86 -2.28 11.09
C PHE A 530 7.84 -3.37 10.69
N LEU A 531 9.14 -3.08 10.82
CA LEU A 531 10.18 -4.06 10.47
C LEU A 531 10.16 -5.26 11.42
N ARG A 532 9.96 -5.03 12.73
CA ARG A 532 9.72 -6.11 13.71
C ARG A 532 8.54 -6.98 13.31
N THR A 533 7.43 -6.37 12.94
CA THR A 533 6.22 -7.10 12.51
C THR A 533 6.51 -7.96 11.28
N LEU A 534 7.20 -7.41 10.27
CA LEU A 534 7.55 -8.14 9.05
C LEU A 534 8.50 -9.31 9.34
N ILE A 535 9.52 -9.12 10.20
CA ILE A 535 10.42 -10.20 10.63
C ILE A 535 9.63 -11.32 11.32
N LEU A 536 8.74 -10.98 12.26
CA LEU A 536 7.99 -11.98 13.02
C LEU A 536 6.96 -12.73 12.16
N ARG A 537 6.34 -12.05 11.18
CA ARG A 537 5.45 -12.68 10.20
C ARG A 537 6.21 -13.55 9.21
N PHE A 538 7.43 -13.17 8.84
CA PHE A 538 8.32 -14.02 8.07
C PHE A 538 8.68 -15.30 8.84
N VAL A 539 9.00 -15.20 10.12
CA VAL A 539 9.24 -16.37 10.98
C VAL A 539 7.99 -17.25 11.04
N PHE A 540 6.80 -16.68 11.21
CA PHE A 540 5.54 -17.42 11.13
C PHE A 540 5.38 -18.16 9.80
N CYS A 541 5.64 -17.48 8.68
CA CYS A 541 5.60 -18.06 7.34
C CYS A 541 6.55 -19.27 7.21
N ASP A 542 7.83 -19.14 7.57
CA ASP A 542 8.79 -20.25 7.47
C ASP A 542 8.36 -21.44 8.34
N VAL A 543 7.98 -21.20 9.60
CA VAL A 543 7.57 -22.27 10.54
C VAL A 543 6.32 -22.99 10.03
N VAL A 544 5.30 -22.26 9.58
CA VAL A 544 4.06 -22.86 9.07
C VAL A 544 4.32 -23.69 7.82
N LEU A 545 5.04 -23.14 6.84
CA LEU A 545 5.33 -23.86 5.60
C LEU A 545 6.23 -25.07 5.85
N ARG A 546 7.20 -24.97 6.76
CA ARG A 546 8.07 -26.09 7.16
C ARG A 546 7.29 -27.26 7.79
N LEU A 547 6.24 -26.98 8.57
CA LEU A 547 5.43 -27.99 9.23
C LEU A 547 4.31 -28.54 8.34
N HIS A 548 3.93 -27.83 7.28
CA HIS A 548 2.82 -28.19 6.41
C HIS A 548 3.22 -29.26 5.39
N ARG A 549 2.46 -30.36 5.34
CA ARG A 549 2.75 -31.56 4.52
C ARG A 549 2.84 -31.29 3.02
N GLY A 550 2.20 -30.22 2.55
CA GLY A 550 2.23 -29.79 1.15
C GLY A 550 3.48 -29.02 0.72
N PHE A 551 4.31 -28.51 1.65
CA PHE A 551 5.45 -27.62 1.34
C PHE A 551 6.79 -28.26 1.74
N ARG A 552 7.08 -29.46 1.22
CA ARG A 552 8.25 -30.26 1.61
C ARG A 552 9.58 -29.73 1.04
N GLY A 553 9.57 -29.20 -0.18
CA GLY A 553 10.78 -28.74 -0.86
C GLY A 553 11.41 -27.49 -0.24
N ARG A 554 12.74 -27.36 -0.24
CA ARG A 554 13.41 -26.10 0.17
C ARG A 554 13.07 -24.93 -0.77
N HIS A 555 12.77 -25.20 -2.03
CA HIS A 555 12.27 -24.20 -3.00
C HIS A 555 10.84 -23.74 -2.69
N MET A 556 10.06 -24.51 -1.91
CA MET A 556 8.71 -24.15 -1.45
C MET A 556 8.71 -23.43 -0.10
N ARG A 557 9.88 -23.03 0.40
CA ARG A 557 10.04 -22.31 1.67
C ARG A 557 10.71 -20.96 1.42
N PRO A 558 10.36 -19.93 2.20
CA PRO A 558 10.98 -18.63 2.08
C PRO A 558 12.46 -18.71 2.48
N ARG A 559 13.23 -17.71 2.05
CA ARG A 559 14.65 -17.56 2.40
C ARG A 559 14.90 -16.17 2.95
N CYS A 560 15.97 -16.02 3.70
CA CYS A 560 16.41 -14.71 4.15
C CYS A 560 17.94 -14.63 4.16
N GLU A 561 18.44 -13.41 4.03
CA GLU A 561 19.86 -13.07 4.17
C GLU A 561 19.98 -11.82 5.05
N PRO A 562 20.72 -11.85 6.17
CA PRO A 562 21.38 -13.00 6.79
C PRO A 562 20.44 -14.16 7.11
N GLN A 563 20.95 -15.39 7.11
CA GLN A 563 20.14 -16.56 7.50
C GLN A 563 19.71 -16.45 8.97
N LEU A 564 18.44 -16.78 9.23
CA LEU A 564 17.94 -16.92 10.59
C LEU A 564 18.37 -18.28 11.19
N PRO A 565 18.64 -18.34 12.50
CA PRO A 565 19.06 -19.55 13.20
C PRO A 565 17.96 -20.62 13.13
N ALA A 566 18.33 -21.83 12.69
CA ALA A 566 17.36 -22.92 12.57
C ALA A 566 16.90 -23.42 13.94
N ASN A 567 17.80 -23.93 14.77
CA ASN A 567 17.44 -24.62 16.02
C ASN A 567 16.91 -23.65 17.10
N GLU A 568 17.50 -22.46 17.18
CA GLU A 568 17.22 -21.48 18.23
C GLU A 568 15.93 -20.69 17.95
N LEU A 569 15.47 -20.67 16.69
CA LEU A 569 14.29 -19.91 16.27
C LEU A 569 13.34 -20.73 15.37
N LEU A 570 13.73 -21.04 14.13
CA LEU A 570 12.79 -21.57 13.11
C LEU A 570 12.28 -23.00 13.41
N GLU A 571 13.03 -23.78 14.17
CA GLU A 571 12.69 -25.16 14.57
C GLU A 571 12.43 -25.26 16.08
N HIS A 572 12.33 -24.11 16.77
CA HIS A 572 12.15 -24.09 18.21
C HIS A 572 10.80 -24.74 18.61
N PRO A 573 10.79 -25.72 19.53
CA PRO A 573 9.59 -26.52 19.84
C PRO A 573 8.38 -25.70 20.33
N SER A 574 8.61 -24.55 20.98
CA SER A 574 7.50 -23.70 21.42
C SER A 574 6.71 -23.10 20.25
N LEU A 575 7.39 -22.76 19.14
CA LEU A 575 6.74 -22.20 17.96
C LEU A 575 5.90 -23.27 17.24
N SER A 576 6.48 -24.46 17.01
CA SER A 576 5.77 -25.58 16.39
C SER A 576 4.57 -26.03 17.21
N HIS A 577 4.71 -26.07 18.55
CA HIS A 577 3.60 -26.38 19.44
C HIS A 577 2.42 -25.39 19.29
N ILE A 578 2.69 -24.09 19.20
CA ILE A 578 1.64 -23.07 19.00
C ILE A 578 0.95 -23.27 17.64
N ILE A 579 1.69 -23.58 16.57
CA ILE A 579 1.12 -23.88 15.26
C ILE A 579 0.22 -25.12 15.31
N PHE A 580 0.61 -26.18 16.01
CA PHE A 580 -0.25 -27.36 16.16
C PHE A 580 -1.52 -27.06 16.98
N GLN A 581 -1.44 -26.21 18.00
CA GLN A 581 -2.62 -25.76 18.74
C GLN A 581 -3.57 -24.95 17.85
N LEU A 582 -3.03 -24.05 17.02
CA LEU A 582 -3.82 -23.27 16.05
C LEU A 582 -4.46 -24.18 15.00
N ALA A 583 -3.70 -25.10 14.41
CA ALA A 583 -4.21 -26.06 13.44
C ALA A 583 -5.29 -26.98 14.03
N SER A 584 -5.15 -27.37 15.29
CA SER A 584 -6.18 -28.14 16.00
C SER A 584 -7.42 -27.30 16.30
N ALA A 585 -7.24 -26.02 16.66
CA ALA A 585 -8.35 -25.12 16.87
C ALA A 585 -9.16 -24.89 15.60
N LEU A 586 -8.52 -24.90 14.43
CA LEU A 586 -9.16 -24.77 13.11
C LEU A 586 -9.63 -26.11 12.51
N ASP A 587 -9.50 -27.24 13.23
CA ASP A 587 -9.81 -28.58 12.74
C ASP A 587 -9.03 -29.02 11.47
N VAL A 588 -7.83 -28.45 11.25
CA VAL A 588 -6.95 -28.72 10.11
C VAL A 588 -5.63 -29.39 10.50
N ARG A 589 -5.56 -29.99 11.69
CA ARG A 589 -4.35 -30.65 12.22
C ARG A 589 -3.73 -31.67 11.26
N GLY A 590 -4.55 -32.33 10.43
CA GLY A 590 -4.14 -33.31 9.43
C GLY A 590 -3.24 -32.77 8.31
N HIS A 591 -3.19 -31.44 8.12
CA HIS A 591 -2.30 -30.79 7.16
C HIS A 591 -0.84 -30.69 7.65
N PHE A 592 -0.56 -30.93 8.94
CA PHE A 592 0.74 -30.69 9.57
C PHE A 592 1.39 -31.97 10.11
N SER A 593 2.72 -32.10 10.01
CA SER A 593 3.50 -33.24 10.55
C SER A 593 4.27 -32.89 11.83
N GLU A 594 4.45 -33.85 12.74
CA GLU A 594 5.14 -33.67 14.04
C GLU A 594 6.66 -33.82 14.01
N GLY A 595 7.26 -33.98 12.83
CA GLY A 595 8.71 -34.11 12.74
C GLY A 595 9.23 -33.94 11.32
N PRO A 596 10.55 -33.83 11.17
CA PRO A 596 11.17 -33.87 9.87
C PRO A 596 10.98 -35.29 9.31
N GLU A 597 10.22 -35.44 8.24
CA GLU A 597 10.54 -36.53 7.30
C GLU A 597 11.90 -36.12 6.73
N CYS A 598 12.98 -36.71 7.24
CA CYS A 598 14.29 -36.61 6.64
C CYS A 598 14.17 -37.05 5.17
N ASP A 599 14.45 -36.12 4.24
CA ASP A 599 14.98 -36.49 2.93
C ASP A 599 16.49 -36.77 3.08
#